data_AF-A0A657IT63-F1
#
_entry.id   AF-A0A657IT63-F1
#
_cell.length_a   1.000
_cell.length_b   1.000
_cell.length_c   1.000
_cell.angle_alpha   90.00
_cell.angle_beta   90.00
_cell.angle_gamma   90.00
#
_symmetry.space_group_name_H-M   'P 1'
#
loop_
_entity.id
_entity.type
_entity.pdbx_description
1 polymer ?
#
loop_
_entity_poly.entity_id
_entity_poly.type
_entity_poly.pdbx_seq_one_letter_code
_entity_poly.pdbx_strand_id
1 'polypeptide(L)'
;MEGTAAHFHSHLDISVNGQPIAVPANIGVDPASGQMSELHTHDERGVLHVEAPTADGRYTLGQVFTEWQVRLDAEGIGGLDNSNTDSLRAYVDGKRFQGDPATIQLTAHRQISLVYGPRDATDDPAASYAFEQGE
;
A
#
# COMPACT_ATOMS: atom_id res chain seq x y z
N MET A 1 -12.92 14.20 19.98
CA MET A 1 -11.64 13.79 19.39
C MET A 1 -11.47 14.67 18.18
N GLU A 2 -10.46 15.52 18.18
CA GLU A 2 -10.23 16.46 17.08
C GLU A 2 -10.01 15.66 15.81
N GLY A 3 -10.93 15.82 14.86
CA GLY A 3 -10.87 15.18 13.56
C GLY A 3 -9.65 15.72 12.81
N THR A 4 -8.83 14.80 12.33
CA THR A 4 -7.79 15.10 11.36
C THR A 4 -8.42 15.78 10.15
N ALA A 5 -7.74 16.80 9.61
CA ALA A 5 -8.24 17.54 8.46
C ALA A 5 -8.33 16.66 7.20
N ALA A 6 -7.45 15.65 7.11
CA ALA A 6 -7.62 14.50 6.24
C ALA A 6 -7.74 13.23 7.08
N HIS A 7 -8.83 12.49 6.87
CA HIS A 7 -9.03 11.14 7.38
C HIS A 7 -9.63 10.29 6.27
N PHE A 8 -8.86 9.34 5.74
CA PHE A 8 -9.37 8.38 4.77
C PHE A 8 -8.54 7.10 4.77
N HIS A 9 -9.10 6.06 4.16
CA HIS A 9 -8.47 4.74 4.08
C HIS A 9 -8.21 4.35 2.63
N SER A 10 -7.15 3.58 2.41
CA SER A 10 -6.87 2.85 1.17
C SER A 10 -6.58 1.39 1.53
N HIS A 11 -6.54 0.49 0.56
CA HIS A 11 -6.22 -0.90 0.79
C HIS A 11 -5.06 -1.37 -0.10
N LEU A 12 -4.21 -2.23 0.45
CA LEU A 12 -3.04 -2.79 -0.21
C LEU A 12 -3.02 -4.32 -0.09
N ASP A 13 -3.09 -4.97 -1.25
CA ASP A 13 -2.73 -6.38 -1.41
C ASP A 13 -1.31 -6.53 -1.94
N ILE A 14 -0.58 -7.51 -1.42
CA ILE A 14 0.72 -7.92 -1.95
C ILE A 14 0.68 -9.41 -2.25
N SER A 15 1.20 -9.81 -3.40
CA SER A 15 1.46 -11.22 -3.69
C SER A 15 2.82 -11.43 -4.34
N VAL A 16 3.44 -12.56 -4.01
CA VAL A 16 4.73 -13.01 -4.55
C VAL A 16 4.54 -14.41 -5.10
N ASN A 17 4.75 -14.59 -6.41
CA ASN A 17 4.58 -15.86 -7.12
C ASN A 17 3.21 -16.51 -6.88
N GLY A 18 2.15 -15.69 -6.87
CA GLY A 18 0.78 -16.14 -6.64
C GLY A 18 0.45 -16.48 -5.18
N GLN A 19 1.39 -16.29 -4.24
CA GLN A 19 1.12 -16.41 -2.81
C GLN A 19 0.86 -15.02 -2.21
N PRO A 20 -0.25 -14.82 -1.47
CA PRO A 20 -0.50 -13.56 -0.78
C PRO A 20 0.53 -13.35 0.34
N ILE A 21 0.98 -12.11 0.49
CA ILE A 21 1.86 -11.67 1.57
C ILE A 21 1.09 -10.65 2.40
N ALA A 22 1.03 -10.87 3.71
CA ALA A 22 0.37 -9.96 4.62
C ALA A 22 1.10 -8.61 4.65
N VAL A 23 0.34 -7.52 4.63
CA VAL A 23 0.81 -6.21 5.07
C VAL A 23 0.79 -6.23 6.60
N PRO A 24 1.92 -6.01 7.30
CA PRO A 24 1.95 -6.07 8.76
C PRO A 24 1.05 -5.04 9.43
N ALA A 25 0.55 -5.42 10.60
CA ALA A 25 0.02 -4.49 11.56
C ALA A 25 1.11 -3.52 12.07
N ASN A 26 0.70 -2.35 12.56
CA ASN A 26 1.54 -1.39 13.25
C ASN A 26 2.68 -0.79 12.41
N ILE A 27 2.52 -0.73 11.08
CA ILE A 27 3.37 0.15 10.26
C ILE A 27 3.12 1.59 10.72
N GLY A 28 4.18 2.39 10.87
CA GLY A 28 4.08 3.77 11.32
C GLY A 28 3.72 3.96 12.80
N VAL A 29 3.73 2.88 13.60
CA VAL A 29 3.42 2.95 15.05
C VAL A 29 4.69 2.76 15.87
N ASP A 30 4.97 3.73 16.75
CA ASP A 30 6.05 3.64 17.73
C ASP A 30 5.70 2.60 18.81
N PRO A 31 6.48 1.51 18.97
CA PRO A 31 6.13 0.42 19.88
C PRO A 31 6.27 0.77 21.37
N ALA A 32 6.97 1.85 21.72
CA ALA A 32 7.18 2.25 23.10
C ALA A 32 6.06 3.17 23.62
N SER A 33 5.57 4.05 22.76
CA SER A 33 4.59 5.09 23.10
C SER A 33 3.21 4.86 22.50
N GLY A 34 3.09 4.01 21.48
CA GLY A 34 1.86 3.81 20.71
C GLY A 34 1.48 5.01 19.83
N GLN A 35 2.38 5.98 19.67
CA GLN A 35 2.16 7.11 18.76
C GLN A 35 2.19 6.62 17.31
N MET A 36 1.29 7.16 16.50
CA MET A 36 1.12 6.76 15.10
C MET A 36 1.51 7.93 14.20
N SER A 37 2.26 7.64 13.13
CA SER A 37 2.48 8.60 12.06
C SER A 37 1.20 8.82 11.25
N GLU A 38 1.19 9.84 10.40
CA GLU A 38 0.01 10.14 9.55
C GLU A 38 -0.38 8.96 8.66
N LEU A 39 0.58 8.07 8.36
CA LEU A 39 0.41 6.87 7.55
C LEU A 39 0.68 5.63 8.40
N HIS A 40 -0.36 4.87 8.73
CA HIS A 40 -0.20 3.71 9.60
C HIS A 40 -1.15 2.56 9.25
N THR A 41 -0.90 1.38 9.85
CA THR A 41 -1.79 0.22 9.80
C THR A 41 -2.15 -0.23 11.20
N HIS A 42 -3.40 -0.64 11.43
CA HIS A 42 -3.84 -1.19 12.71
C HIS A 42 -3.71 -2.72 12.79
N ASP A 43 -3.86 -3.42 11.67
CA ASP A 43 -3.87 -4.87 11.60
C ASP A 43 -3.29 -5.40 10.28
N GLU A 44 -3.40 -6.71 10.07
CA GLU A 44 -2.84 -7.40 8.90
C GLU A 44 -3.76 -7.45 7.68
N ARG A 45 -4.92 -6.78 7.72
CA ARG A 45 -5.88 -6.78 6.60
C ARG A 45 -5.39 -5.97 5.40
N GLY A 46 -4.36 -5.13 5.56
CA GLY A 46 -3.86 -4.26 4.49
C GLY A 46 -4.57 -2.92 4.35
N VAL A 47 -5.39 -2.52 5.34
CA VAL A 47 -5.99 -1.18 5.40
C VAL A 47 -4.93 -0.15 5.80
N LEU A 48 -4.70 0.80 4.89
CA LEU A 48 -3.79 1.92 5.05
C LEU A 48 -4.57 3.13 5.57
N HIS A 49 -4.24 3.59 6.77
CA HIS A 49 -4.83 4.77 7.37
C HIS A 49 -4.06 6.02 6.94
N VAL A 50 -4.79 7.06 6.57
CA VAL A 50 -4.26 8.42 6.41
C VAL A 50 -4.99 9.33 7.39
N GLU A 51 -4.27 9.80 8.40
CA GLU A 51 -4.79 10.64 9.46
C GLU A 51 -3.86 11.83 9.68
N ALA A 52 -4.19 12.98 9.08
CA ALA A 52 -3.28 14.12 9.02
C ALA A 52 -3.91 15.45 9.49
N PRO A 53 -3.11 16.37 10.05
CA PRO A 53 -3.57 17.67 10.51
C PRO A 53 -3.92 18.64 9.37
N THR A 54 -3.58 18.31 8.13
CA THR A 54 -3.83 19.14 6.93
C THR A 54 -4.56 18.34 5.85
N ALA A 55 -5.42 19.01 5.08
CA ALA A 55 -6.23 18.37 4.04
C ALA A 55 -5.55 18.36 2.65
N ASP A 56 -4.50 19.16 2.47
CA ASP A 56 -3.76 19.36 1.22
C ASP A 56 -2.51 18.48 1.09
N GLY A 57 -2.24 17.64 2.09
CA GLY A 57 -1.18 16.63 2.05
C GLY A 57 -1.33 15.68 0.86
N ARG A 58 -0.21 15.37 0.20
CA ARG A 58 -0.14 14.34 -0.84
C ARG A 58 0.44 13.07 -0.25
N TYR A 59 -0.40 12.05 -0.14
CA TYR A 59 -0.06 10.75 0.41
C TYR A 59 0.21 9.73 -0.70
N THR A 60 1.31 8.99 -0.64
CA THR A 60 1.67 7.99 -1.64
C THR A 60 2.03 6.65 -1.02
N LEU A 61 1.93 5.59 -1.84
CA LEU A 61 2.34 4.25 -1.46
C LEU A 61 3.81 4.19 -1.04
N GLY A 62 4.68 4.96 -1.69
CA GLY A 62 6.09 5.05 -1.31
C GLY A 62 6.33 5.57 0.11
N GLN A 63 5.48 6.48 0.61
CA GLN A 63 5.59 6.95 1.99
C GLN A 63 5.21 5.86 2.99
N VAL A 64 4.17 5.05 2.70
CA VAL A 64 3.83 3.87 3.51
C VAL A 64 4.99 2.88 3.57
N PHE A 65 5.62 2.61 2.42
CA PHE A 65 6.79 1.74 2.34
C PHE A 65 8.02 2.32 3.06
N THR A 66 8.13 3.65 3.15
CA THR A 66 9.14 4.34 3.97
C THR A 66 8.90 4.11 5.46
N GLU A 67 7.66 4.27 5.94
CA GLU A 67 7.27 3.94 7.33
C GLU A 67 7.51 2.46 7.65
N TRP A 68 7.28 1.58 6.67
CA TRP A 68 7.53 0.15 6.79
C TRP A 68 9.03 -0.22 6.63
N GLN A 69 9.89 0.70 6.21
CA GLN A 69 11.32 0.44 5.93
C GLN A 69 11.54 -0.68 4.90
N VAL A 70 10.62 -0.80 3.95
CA VAL A 70 10.71 -1.74 2.82
C VAL A 70 10.89 -0.92 1.55
N ARG A 71 11.87 -1.27 0.72
CA ARG A 71 12.06 -0.61 -0.58
C ARG A 71 10.83 -0.81 -1.46
N LEU A 72 10.40 0.25 -2.12
CA LEU A 72 9.46 0.19 -3.24
C LEU A 72 9.87 1.25 -4.25
N ASP A 73 10.09 0.83 -5.48
CA ASP A 73 10.42 1.71 -6.60
C ASP A 73 10.05 1.05 -7.94
N ALA A 74 10.40 1.70 -9.05
CA ALA A 74 10.17 1.15 -10.39
C ALA A 74 10.95 -0.15 -10.68
N GLU A 75 11.97 -0.46 -9.88
CA GLU A 75 12.86 -1.61 -10.07
C GLU A 75 12.43 -2.81 -9.23
N GLY A 76 11.69 -2.64 -8.14
CA GLY A 76 11.21 -3.77 -7.35
C GLY A 76 10.58 -3.44 -5.99
N ILE A 77 10.46 -4.48 -5.17
CA ILE A 77 9.87 -4.41 -3.81
C ILE A 77 10.74 -5.21 -2.83
N GLY A 78 11.08 -4.61 -1.69
CA GLY A 78 11.99 -5.23 -0.72
C GLY A 78 13.30 -5.66 -1.38
N GLY A 79 13.67 -6.93 -1.22
CA GLY A 79 14.83 -7.54 -1.88
C GLY A 79 14.54 -8.22 -3.24
N LEU A 80 13.35 -8.01 -3.80
CA LEU A 80 12.94 -8.60 -5.09
C LEU A 80 13.09 -7.57 -6.20
N ASP A 81 14.01 -7.83 -7.13
CA ASP A 81 14.30 -6.97 -8.29
C ASP A 81 13.65 -7.49 -9.56
N ASN A 82 13.16 -6.57 -10.39
CA ASN A 82 12.73 -6.86 -11.75
C ASN A 82 13.87 -7.50 -12.54
N SER A 83 13.56 -8.57 -13.26
CA SER A 83 14.50 -9.32 -14.07
C SER A 83 13.92 -9.62 -15.45
N ASN A 84 14.62 -10.40 -16.27
CA ASN A 84 14.09 -10.84 -17.55
C ASN A 84 12.92 -11.82 -17.39
N THR A 85 12.84 -12.54 -16.28
CA THR A 85 11.81 -13.55 -16.01
C THR A 85 10.72 -13.03 -15.10
N ASP A 86 11.05 -12.14 -14.17
CA ASP A 86 10.16 -11.69 -13.11
C ASP A 86 9.97 -10.18 -13.13
N SER A 87 8.84 -9.72 -12.64
CA SER A 87 8.58 -8.29 -12.48
C SER A 87 7.59 -8.01 -11.36
N LEU A 88 7.76 -6.84 -10.74
CA LEU A 88 6.77 -6.15 -9.95
C LEU A 88 5.75 -5.48 -10.86
N ARG A 89 4.48 -5.71 -10.55
CA ARG A 89 3.34 -5.22 -11.30
C ARG A 89 2.35 -4.62 -10.32
N ALA A 90 2.18 -3.30 -10.38
CA ALA A 90 1.18 -2.57 -9.64
C ALA A 90 -0.15 -2.44 -10.39
N TYR A 91 -1.24 -2.42 -9.61
CA TYR A 91 -2.59 -2.20 -10.07
C TYR A 91 -3.30 -1.23 -9.14
N VAL A 92 -4.16 -0.39 -9.72
CA VAL A 92 -5.03 0.55 -9.01
C VAL A 92 -6.45 0.28 -9.47
N ASP A 93 -7.32 -0.07 -8.53
CA ASP A 93 -8.73 -0.39 -8.77
C ASP A 93 -8.88 -1.45 -9.88
N GLY A 94 -8.04 -2.50 -9.80
CA GLY A 94 -8.01 -3.62 -10.75
C GLY A 94 -7.36 -3.31 -12.10
N LYS A 95 -6.93 -2.06 -12.34
CA LYS A 95 -6.32 -1.62 -13.61
C LYS A 95 -4.82 -1.52 -13.48
N ARG A 96 -4.10 -1.97 -14.51
CA ARG A 96 -2.64 -1.93 -14.54
C ARG A 96 -2.13 -0.49 -14.39
N PHE A 97 -1.31 -0.26 -13.37
CA PHE A 97 -0.58 0.98 -13.20
C PHE A 97 0.76 0.90 -13.95
N GLN A 98 1.11 1.99 -14.65
CA GLN A 98 2.38 2.11 -15.38
C GLN A 98 3.28 3.11 -14.67
N GLY A 99 4.57 2.78 -14.58
CA GLY A 99 5.57 3.60 -13.90
C GLY A 99 5.89 3.10 -12.50
N ASP A 100 6.50 3.98 -11.71
CA ASP A 100 6.97 3.68 -10.35
C ASP A 100 5.78 3.51 -9.37
N PRO A 101 5.57 2.31 -8.80
CA PRO A 101 4.51 2.06 -7.82
C PRO A 101 4.57 2.97 -6.58
N ALA A 102 5.76 3.44 -6.19
CA ALA A 102 5.91 4.33 -5.03
C ALA A 102 5.21 5.68 -5.22
N THR A 103 4.92 6.05 -6.47
CA THR A 103 4.24 7.30 -6.83
C THR A 103 2.71 7.21 -6.80
N ILE A 104 2.15 6.01 -6.61
CA ILE A 104 0.70 5.79 -6.51
C ILE A 104 0.16 6.62 -5.35
N GLN A 105 -0.73 7.56 -5.66
CA GLN A 105 -1.37 8.39 -4.65
C GLN A 105 -2.43 7.58 -3.90
N LEU A 106 -2.47 7.74 -2.57
CA LEU A 106 -3.54 7.22 -1.72
C LEU A 106 -4.73 8.18 -1.77
N THR A 107 -5.93 7.62 -1.90
CA THR A 107 -7.19 8.37 -1.79
C THR A 107 -8.23 7.48 -1.13
N ALA A 108 -9.32 8.07 -0.63
CA ALA A 108 -10.43 7.34 -0.04
C ALA A 108 -10.85 6.13 -0.89
N HIS A 109 -10.86 4.96 -0.24
CA HIS A 109 -11.25 3.65 -0.74
C HIS A 109 -10.54 3.17 -2.01
N ARG A 110 -9.34 3.69 -2.29
CA ARG A 110 -8.51 3.14 -3.38
C ARG A 110 -8.05 1.73 -3.04
N GLN A 111 -8.19 0.83 -4.01
CA GLN A 111 -7.66 -0.52 -3.96
C GLN A 111 -6.34 -0.59 -4.73
N ILE A 112 -5.27 -1.07 -4.08
CA ILE A 112 -3.95 -1.23 -4.67
C ILE A 112 -3.52 -2.68 -4.57
N SER A 113 -2.98 -3.24 -5.65
CA SER A 113 -2.36 -4.57 -5.63
C SER A 113 -0.94 -4.50 -6.18
N LEU A 114 0.02 -5.02 -5.42
CA LEU A 114 1.39 -5.23 -5.85
C LEU A 114 1.62 -6.74 -6.07
N VAL A 115 1.87 -7.11 -7.32
CA VAL A 115 2.07 -8.50 -7.72
C VAL A 115 3.51 -8.65 -8.22
N TYR A 116 4.30 -9.47 -7.54
CA TYR A 116 5.63 -9.86 -8.01
C TYR A 116 5.62 -11.32 -8.47
N GLY A 117 6.20 -11.59 -9.64
CA GLY A 117 6.36 -12.95 -10.16
C GLY A 117 6.62 -12.96 -11.66
N PRO A 118 6.39 -14.09 -12.37
CA PRO A 118 6.69 -14.21 -13.79
C PRO A 118 6.11 -13.07 -14.61
N ARG A 119 6.92 -12.47 -15.46
CA ARG A 119 6.60 -11.23 -16.20
C ARG A 119 5.40 -11.38 -17.14
N ASP A 120 5.21 -12.57 -17.67
CA ASP A 120 4.14 -12.94 -18.60
C ASP A 120 2.94 -13.60 -17.90
N ALA A 121 2.93 -13.62 -16.57
CA ALA A 121 1.77 -14.09 -15.82
C ALA A 121 0.52 -13.25 -16.14
N THR A 122 -0.62 -13.93 -16.20
CA THR A 122 -1.92 -13.27 -16.19
C THR A 122 -2.33 -13.05 -14.75
N ASP A 123 -2.37 -11.79 -14.31
CA ASP A 123 -2.82 -11.44 -12.98
C ASP A 123 -4.33 -11.13 -13.00
N ASP A 124 -5.03 -11.43 -11.89
CA ASP A 124 -6.44 -11.06 -11.67
C ASP A 124 -6.54 -10.27 -10.34
N PRO A 125 -6.09 -9.00 -10.32
CA PRO A 125 -6.05 -8.18 -9.12
C PRO A 125 -7.45 -7.69 -8.74
N ALA A 126 -7.70 -7.58 -7.43
CA ALA A 126 -8.95 -7.03 -6.93
C ALA A 126 -9.17 -5.60 -7.43
N ALA A 127 -10.41 -5.30 -7.82
CA ALA A 127 -10.81 -3.95 -8.24
C ALA A 127 -11.32 -3.07 -7.09
N SER A 128 -11.66 -3.69 -5.96
CA SER A 128 -12.19 -3.02 -4.78
C SER A 128 -11.91 -3.85 -3.53
N TYR A 129 -11.88 -3.18 -2.38
CA TYR A 129 -11.90 -3.80 -1.07
C TYR A 129 -13.19 -3.44 -0.32
N ALA A 130 -13.70 -4.36 0.47
CA ALA A 130 -14.88 -4.15 1.30
C ALA A 130 -14.46 -3.59 2.66
N PHE A 131 -14.31 -2.27 2.73
CA PHE A 131 -14.00 -1.53 3.97
C PHE A 131 -15.09 -1.72 5.03
N GLU A 132 -14.67 -1.79 6.30
CA GLU A 132 -15.59 -1.87 7.43
C GLU A 132 -16.27 -0.51 7.69
N GLN A 133 -17.32 -0.49 8.52
CA GLN A 133 -17.97 0.76 8.87
C GLN A 133 -17.00 1.68 9.61
N GLY A 134 -16.76 2.87 9.05
CA GLY A 134 -15.82 3.85 9.60
C GLY A 134 -14.47 3.85 8.88
N GLU A 135 -14.24 2.86 8.01
CA GLU A 135 -13.15 2.84 7.04
C GLU A 135 -13.59 3.46 5.71
#